data_AF-A0A1F8ZN89-F1
#
_entry.id   AF-A0A1F8ZN89-F1
#
_cell.length_a   1.000
_cell.length_b   1.000
_cell.length_c   1.000
_cell.angle_alpha   90.00
_cell.angle_beta   90.00
_cell.angle_gamma   90.00
#
_symmetry.space_group_name_H-M   'P 1'
#
loop_
_entity.id
_entity.type
_entity.pdbx_description
1 polymer ?
#
loop_
_entity_poly.entity_id
_entity_poly.type
_entity_poly.pdbx_seq_one_letter_code
_entity_poly.pdbx_strand_id
1 'polypeptide(L)' 'MRVGVTSCIVEGYGRKRYKAEFIKFLTYAHASCDETILHLNFIRNTNKIDKKEMQSFLNSYDELGGKINRFIQYVETEWK' A
#
# COMPACT_ATOMS: atom_id res chain seq x y z
N MET A 1 15.55 -1.92 -5.28
CA MET A 1 14.94 -0.58 -5.36
C MET A 1 13.43 -0.79 -5.26
N ARG A 2 12.83 -0.67 -4.06
CA ARG A 2 11.37 -0.84 -3.89
C ARG A 2 10.70 0.39 -4.52
N VAL A 3 10.05 0.18 -5.66
CA VAL A 3 9.15 1.15 -6.29
C VAL A 3 8.05 1.50 -5.29
N GLY A 4 7.82 2.79 -5.05
CA GLY A 4 6.81 3.25 -4.11
C GLY A 4 5.41 2.78 -4.50
N VAL A 5 4.50 2.73 -3.52
CA VAL A 5 3.08 2.36 -3.69
C VAL A 5 2.45 3.05 -4.92
N THR A 6 2.76 4.33 -5.12
CA THR A 6 2.31 5.13 -6.26
C THR A 6 2.92 4.70 -7.60
N SER A 7 4.20 4.31 -7.64
CA SER A 7 4.86 3.82 -8.86
C SER A 7 4.29 2.48 -9.32
N CYS A 8 4.01 1.55 -8.40
CA CYS A 8 3.37 0.27 -8.74
C CYS A 8 1.95 0.46 -9.32
N ILE A 9 1.19 1.44 -8.80
CA ILE A 9 -0.15 1.76 -9.30
C ILE A 9 -0.07 2.40 -10.70
N VAL A 10 0.86 3.33 -10.93
CA VAL A 10 1.03 4.02 -12.23
C VAL A 10 1.57 3.06 -13.31
N GLU A 11 2.57 2.23 -12.99
CA GLU A 11 3.09 1.22 -13.91
C GLU A 11 2.03 0.16 -14.24
N GLY A 12 1.26 -0.27 -13.24
CA GLY A 12 0.16 -1.20 -13.40
C GLY A 12 -0.97 -0.65 -14.29
N TYR A 13 -1.33 0.63 -14.11
CA TYR A 13 -2.33 1.31 -14.94
C TYR A 13 -1.88 1.40 -16.41
N GLY A 14 -0.58 1.59 -16.67
CA GLY A 14 0.00 1.54 -18.01
C GLY A 14 -0.09 0.17 -18.67
N ARG A 15 -0.10 -0.91 -17.87
CA ARG A 15 -0.23 -2.31 -18.32
C ARG A 15 -1.67 -2.84 -18.25
N LYS A 16 -2.65 -1.99 -18.59
CA LYS A 16 -4.09 -2.31 -18.73
C LYS A 16 -4.42 -3.61 -19.49
N ARG A 17 -3.48 -4.14 -20.28
CA ARG A 17 -3.63 -5.35 -21.10
C ARG A 17 -3.53 -6.66 -20.33
N TYR A 18 -2.86 -6.69 -19.17
CA TYR A 18 -2.64 -7.91 -18.38
C TYR A 18 -3.17 -7.75 -16.96
N LYS A 19 -4.45 -8.05 -16.77
CA LYS A 19 -5.17 -7.96 -15.49
C LYS A 19 -4.46 -8.68 -14.34
N ALA A 20 -3.91 -9.87 -14.59
CA ALA A 20 -3.18 -10.65 -13.58
C ALA A 20 -1.85 -9.99 -13.14
N GLU A 21 -1.10 -9.39 -14.08
CA GLU A 21 0.11 -8.64 -13.72
C GLU A 21 -0.25 -7.38 -12.95
N PHE A 22 -1.32 -6.69 -13.34
CA PHE A 22 -1.78 -5.49 -12.65
C PHE A 22 -2.15 -5.78 -11.18
N ILE A 23 -2.92 -6.85 -10.93
CA ILE A 23 -3.26 -7.30 -9.58
C ILE A 23 -1.99 -7.61 -8.79
N LYS A 24 -1.02 -8.31 -9.39
CA LYS A 24 0.27 -8.62 -8.74
C LYS A 24 1.02 -7.35 -8.31
N PHE A 25 1.06 -6.32 -9.15
CA PHE A 25 1.68 -5.03 -8.79
C PHE A 25 0.94 -4.33 -7.65
N LEU A 26 -0.39 -4.37 -7.64
CA LEU A 26 -1.19 -3.82 -6.55
C LEU A 26 -0.97 -4.57 -5.23
N THR A 27 -0.86 -5.91 -5.27
CA THR A 27 -0.51 -6.73 -4.10
C THR A 27 0.86 -6.36 -3.55
N TYR A 28 1.86 -6.13 -4.41
CA TYR A 28 3.17 -5.65 -3.95
C TYR A 28 3.11 -4.25 -3.33
N ALA A 29 2.29 -3.35 -3.89
CA ALA A 29 2.05 -2.03 -3.32
C ALA A 29 1.43 -2.13 -1.92
N HIS A 30 0.44 -3.01 -1.74
CA HIS A 30 -0.18 -3.27 -0.43
C HIS A 30 0.83 -3.84 0.58
N ALA A 31 1.59 -4.86 0.19
CA ALA A 31 2.60 -5.47 1.05
C ALA A 31 3.69 -4.46 1.49
N SER A 32 4.10 -3.56 0.59
CA SER A 32 5.06 -2.50 0.93
C SER A 32 4.45 -1.47 1.91
N CYS A 33 3.14 -1.24 1.85
CA CYS A 33 2.40 -0.39 2.78
C CYS A 33 2.38 -1.02 4.17
N ASP A 34 2.05 -2.31 4.28
CA ASP A 34 2.04 -3.07 5.53
C ASP A 34 3.43 -3.14 6.17
N GLU A 35 4.48 -3.31 5.37
CA GLU A 35 5.85 -3.31 5.86
C GLU A 35 6.26 -1.94 6.41
N THR A 36 5.80 -0.85 5.80
CA THR A 36 6.01 0.51 6.32
C THR A 36 5.30 0.71 7.66
N ILE A 37 4.09 0.19 7.81
CA ILE A 37 3.35 0.19 9.08
C ILE A 37 4.10 -0.61 10.16
N LEU A 38 4.65 -1.78 9.80
CA LEU A 38 5.46 -2.58 10.70
C LEU A 38 6.71 -1.81 11.16
N HIS A 39 7.43 -1.18 10.22
CA HIS A 39 8.60 -0.35 10.55
C HIS A 39 8.24 0.84 11.44
N LEU A 40 7.12 1.53 11.17
CA LEU A 40 6.62 2.61 12.02
C LEU A 40 6.27 2.12 13.43
N ASN A 41 5.64 0.95 13.55
CA ASN A 41 5.34 0.34 14.86
C ASN A 41 6.62 -0.07 15.61
N PHE A 42 7.63 -0.57 14.91
CA PHE A 42 8.92 -0.88 15.50
C PHE A 42 9.59 0.38 16.04
N ILE A 43 9.69 1.43 15.23
CA ILE A 43 10.24 2.74 15.62
C ILE A 43 9.48 3.32 16.81
N ARG A 44 8.14 3.23 16.83
CA ARG A 44 7.28 3.65 17.95
C ARG A 44 7.60 2.89 19.25
N ASN A 45 7.93 1.60 19.16
CA ASN A 45 8.26 0.78 20.32
C ASN A 45 9.69 1.03 20.82
N THR A 46 10.64 1.22 19.90
CA THR A 46 12.07 1.38 20.24
C THR A 46 12.43 2.80 20.65
N ASN A 47 11.85 3.81 19.99
CA ASN A 47 12.09 5.21 20.28
C ASN A 47 10.89 5.81 21.02
N LYS A 48 11.15 6.61 22.06
CA LYS A 48 10.14 7.47 22.72
C LYS A 48 9.73 8.65 21.83
N ILE A 49 9.49 8.40 20.55
CA ILE A 49 9.02 9.42 19.60
C ILE A 49 7.58 9.80 19.94
N ASP A 50 7.26 11.06 19.69
CA ASP A 50 5.96 11.65 19.97
C ASP A 50 4.83 10.80 19.35
N LYS A 51 4.04 10.18 20.24
CA LYS A 51 3.03 9.18 19.87
C LYS A 51 1.94 9.78 18.97
N LYS A 52 1.73 11.10 19.03
CA LYS A 52 0.61 11.76 18.37
C LYS A 52 0.80 11.84 16.85
N GLU A 53 1.98 12.24 16.40
CA GLU A 53 2.29 12.30 14.96
C GLU A 53 2.39 10.89 14.36
N MET A 54 3.06 9.95 15.03
CA MET A 54 3.15 8.57 14.54
C MET A 54 1.78 7.90 14.41
N GLN A 55 0.85 8.17 15.34
CA GLN A 55 -0.51 7.61 15.25
C GLN A 55 -1.28 8.19 14.06
N SER A 56 -1.07 9.48 13.73
CA SER A 56 -1.66 10.08 12.53
C SER A 56 -1.14 9.40 11.27
N PHE A 57 0.17 9.15 11.17
CA PHE A 57 0.75 8.43 10.05
C PHE A 57 0.21 7.00 9.96
N LEU A 58 0.21 6.24 11.06
CA LEU A 58 -0.34 4.88 11.08
C LEU A 58 -1.78 4.84 10.58
N ASN A 59 -2.63 5.76 11.04
CA ASN A 59 -4.02 5.84 10.58
C ASN A 59 -4.13 6.15 9.08
N SER A 60 -3.31 7.07 8.56
CA SER A 60 -3.29 7.38 7.13
C SER A 60 -2.80 6.21 6.28
N TYR A 61 -1.80 5.45 6.74
CA TYR A 61 -1.30 4.26 6.05
C TYR A 61 -2.29 3.09 6.11
N ASP A 62 -3.02 2.93 7.20
CA ASP A 62 -4.10 1.94 7.34
C ASP A 62 -5.26 2.25 6.38
N GLU A 63 -5.68 3.53 6.30
CA GLU A 63 -6.69 3.98 5.34
C GLU A 63 -6.22 3.78 3.88
N LEU A 64 -4.93 4.03 3.61
CA LEU A 64 -4.33 3.81 2.30
C LEU A 64 -4.33 2.32 1.93
N GLY A 65 -3.93 1.44 2.86
CA GLY A 65 -3.98 -0.02 2.67
C GLY A 65 -5.40 -0.50 2.35
N GLY A 66 -6.39 -0.04 3.12
CA GLY A 66 -7.80 -0.33 2.88
C GLY A 66 -8.29 0.12 1.49
N LYS A 67 -7.88 1.31 1.05
CA LYS A 67 -8.19 1.82 -0.31
C LYS A 67 -7.55 0.98 -1.40
N ILE A 68 -6.28 0.58 -1.24
CA ILE A 68 -5.58 -0.29 -2.20
C ILE A 68 -6.26 -1.66 -2.27
N ASN A 69 -6.61 -2.25 -1.13
CA ASN A 69 -7.30 -3.54 -1.10
C ASN A 69 -8.68 -3.47 -1.79
N ARG A 70 -9.45 -2.41 -1.53
CA ARG A 70 -10.73 -2.18 -2.22
C ARG A 70 -10.55 -1.98 -3.72
N PHE A 71 -9.46 -1.31 -4.12
CA PHE A 71 -9.11 -1.15 -5.53
C PHE A 71 -8.69 -2.48 -6.18
N ILE A 72 -7.94 -3.35 -5.50
CA ILE A 72 -7.61 -4.71 -5.96
C ILE A 72 -8.90 -5.50 -6.21
N GLN A 73 -9.82 -5.52 -5.24
CA GLN A 73 -11.09 -6.23 -5.37
C GLN A 73 -11.91 -5.71 -6.56
N TYR A 74 -11.98 -4.38 -6.72
CA TYR A 74 -12.64 -3.76 -7.88
C TYR A 74 -11.99 -4.19 -9.19
N VAL A 75 -10.65 -4.20 -9.25
CA VAL A 75 -9.93 -4.67 -10.44
C VAL A 75 -10.26 -6.14 -10.69
N GLU A 76 -10.28 -7.00 -9.68
CA GLU A 76 -10.62 -8.42 -9.83
C GLU A 76 -12.03 -8.65 -10.38
N THR A 77 -13.05 -7.96 -9.83
CA THR A 77 -14.46 -8.23 -10.14
C THR A 77 -14.98 -7.46 -11.35
N GLU A 78 -14.69 -6.17 -11.46
CA GLU A 78 -15.35 -5.26 -12.40
C GLU A 78 -14.50 -4.92 -13.63
N TRP A 79 -13.19 -5.20 -13.61
CA TRP A 79 -12.29 -4.81 -14.70
C TRP A 79 -12.48 -5.72 -15.93
N LYS A 80 -13.17 -5.21 -16.95
CA LYS A 80 -13.31 -5.78 -18.30
C LYS A 80 -12.30 -5.17 -19.27
#